data_AF-A0A7R9L2G3-F1
#
_entry.id   AF-A0A7R9L2G3-F1
#
_cell.length_a   1.000
_cell.length_b   1.000
_cell.length_c   1.000
_cell.angle_alpha   90.00
_cell.angle_beta   90.00
_cell.angle_gamma   90.00
#
_symmetry.space_group_name_H-M   'P 1'
#
loop_
_entity.id
_entity.type
_entity.pdbx_description
1 polymer ?
#
loop_
_entity_poly.entity_id
_entity_poly.type
_entity_poly.pdbx_seq_one_letter_code
_entity_poly.pdbx_strand_id
1 'polypeptide(L)'
;MGAPFSHQADVWIEILVRLKYLSVIFIHSSDSDGRSTLGRFQNLADIANIKVESIIRYEPSVPSIENELNEVKRESYCRVFLLYANREDARSIFQQIYSQQMTEPEYVWLVSEQSLEAINRPNGVLALRLNSVNESSMIGDTVQVLANALKQMYDNENITVPPTDCGKISINKWETGIKFVKYLKNQTFSGETGRIAFDEFGDRLLSDYEIININNGKEKVIGKYSFSNAIMKMDLNLNVEQIVWPGNLTEPPLAKLNFTYDLEQVEDGQYGTYDFMNGTKVWSGLVGELVYKRGDMVAAPLTANPERGQVIDFSKPFKYEGITILQKRQPRKAALASFLQPFENTLWLLVLVSVHVVALALYLLDRFSPFGGFKMADVVPSDEGALNLSS
;
A
#
# COMPACT_ATOMS: atom_id res chain seq x y z
N MET A 1 -1.42 21.77 -4.14
CA MET A 1 -1.48 22.47 -2.83
C MET A 1 -2.64 21.99 -1.98
N GLY A 2 -3.81 21.67 -2.54
CA GLY A 2 -4.72 20.73 -1.87
C GLY A 2 -4.16 19.31 -1.88
N ALA A 3 -4.44 18.53 -0.85
CA ALA A 3 -4.23 17.07 -0.88
C ALA A 3 -5.40 16.41 -1.64
N PRO A 4 -5.14 15.36 -2.44
CA PRO A 4 -6.22 14.62 -3.10
C PRO A 4 -7.09 13.92 -2.05
N PHE A 5 -8.37 13.73 -2.36
CA PHE A 5 -9.31 13.13 -1.42
C PHE A 5 -8.92 11.71 -1.01
N SER A 6 -8.19 10.99 -1.85
CA SER A 6 -7.65 9.66 -1.54
C SER A 6 -6.74 9.64 -0.32
N HIS A 7 -6.03 10.74 -0.01
CA HIS A 7 -5.13 10.82 1.16
C HIS A 7 -5.89 10.77 2.50
N GLN A 8 -7.21 10.95 2.51
CA GLN A 8 -8.05 10.69 3.69
C GLN A 8 -7.91 9.24 4.18
N ALA A 9 -7.59 8.29 3.28
CA ALA A 9 -7.36 6.89 3.63
C ALA A 9 -6.22 6.70 4.66
N ASP A 10 -5.20 7.55 4.62
CA ASP A 10 -4.07 7.50 5.56
C ASP A 10 -4.56 7.70 7.00
N VAL A 11 -5.50 8.63 7.19
CA VAL A 11 -6.07 8.95 8.51
C VAL A 11 -7.00 7.84 8.98
N TRP A 12 -7.83 7.27 8.08
CA TRP A 12 -8.70 6.15 8.44
C TRP A 12 -7.91 4.95 8.95
N ILE A 13 -6.78 4.61 8.32
CA ILE A 13 -5.93 3.50 8.76
C ILE A 13 -5.41 3.74 10.18
N GLU A 14 -4.88 4.93 10.47
CA GLU A 14 -4.39 5.27 11.80
C GLU A 14 -5.50 5.23 12.86
N ILE A 15 -6.71 5.67 12.51
CA ILE A 15 -7.89 5.58 13.40
C ILE A 15 -8.22 4.10 13.68
N LEU A 16 -8.28 3.26 12.64
CA LEU A 16 -8.58 1.83 12.79
C LEU A 16 -7.53 1.10 13.64
N VAL A 17 -6.24 1.38 13.41
CA VAL A 17 -5.13 0.85 14.22
C VAL A 17 -5.25 1.31 15.67
N ARG A 18 -5.53 2.60 15.90
CA ARG A 18 -5.67 3.16 17.26
C ARG A 18 -6.84 2.57 18.04
N LEU A 19 -7.93 2.25 17.34
CA LEU A 19 -9.16 1.66 17.88
C LEU A 19 -9.15 0.12 17.88
N LYS A 20 -8.11 -0.51 17.29
CA LYS A 20 -7.94 -1.97 17.14
C LYS A 20 -9.04 -2.64 16.32
N TYR A 21 -9.56 -1.97 15.31
CA TYR A 21 -10.46 -2.58 14.34
C TYR A 21 -9.66 -3.23 13.21
N LEU A 22 -9.81 -4.55 13.06
CA LEU A 22 -9.04 -5.37 12.11
C LEU A 22 -9.84 -5.82 10.89
N SER A 23 -11.15 -5.58 10.87
CA SER A 23 -12.02 -5.87 9.72
C SER A 23 -12.90 -4.66 9.44
N VAL A 24 -13.10 -4.33 8.17
CA VAL A 24 -13.93 -3.21 7.74
C VAL A 24 -14.74 -3.54 6.48
N ILE A 25 -15.85 -2.84 6.31
CA ILE A 25 -16.62 -2.78 5.07
C ILE A 25 -16.42 -1.39 4.45
N PHE A 26 -16.05 -1.36 3.17
CA PHE A 26 -15.73 -0.12 2.48
C PHE A 26 -16.82 0.24 1.45
N ILE A 27 -17.38 1.43 1.55
CA ILE A 27 -18.42 1.95 0.65
C ILE A 27 -17.84 3.12 -0.15
N HIS A 28 -17.93 3.06 -1.48
CA HIS A 28 -17.36 4.09 -2.34
C HIS A 28 -18.17 4.32 -3.63
N SER A 29 -18.04 5.52 -4.18
CA SER A 29 -18.55 5.87 -5.51
C SER A 29 -17.80 5.15 -6.63
N SER A 30 -18.49 4.86 -7.74
CA SER A 30 -17.92 4.23 -8.94
C SER A 30 -16.97 5.15 -9.74
N ASP A 31 -16.93 6.43 -9.39
CA ASP A 31 -16.11 7.46 -10.03
C ASP A 31 -14.59 7.29 -9.77
N SER A 32 -13.80 8.19 -10.35
CA SER A 32 -12.33 8.15 -10.23
C SER A 32 -11.87 8.36 -8.79
N ASP A 33 -12.53 9.25 -8.06
CA ASP A 33 -12.13 9.61 -6.70
C ASP A 33 -12.43 8.47 -5.72
N GLY A 34 -13.60 7.83 -5.83
CA GLY A 34 -13.95 6.66 -5.03
C GLY A 34 -13.01 5.49 -5.31
N ARG A 35 -12.68 5.22 -6.58
CA ARG A 35 -11.73 4.16 -6.95
C ARG A 35 -10.31 4.43 -6.49
N SER A 36 -9.82 5.66 -6.61
CA SER A 36 -8.48 6.03 -6.14
C SER A 36 -8.37 5.97 -4.61
N THR A 37 -9.41 6.38 -3.89
CA THR A 37 -9.50 6.30 -2.44
C THR A 37 -9.52 4.86 -1.95
N LEU A 38 -10.33 3.99 -2.57
CA LEU A 38 -10.34 2.55 -2.27
C LEU A 38 -8.96 1.93 -2.53
N GLY A 39 -8.36 2.18 -3.71
CA GLY A 39 -7.08 1.60 -4.07
C GLY A 39 -5.96 2.00 -3.11
N ARG A 40 -5.92 3.26 -2.69
CA ARG A 40 -4.97 3.71 -1.65
C ARG A 40 -5.25 3.05 -0.31
N PHE A 41 -6.51 3.00 0.12
CA PHE A 41 -6.91 2.37 1.37
C PHE A 41 -6.52 0.89 1.43
N GLN A 42 -6.78 0.11 0.36
CA GLN A 42 -6.42 -1.31 0.29
C GLN A 42 -4.92 -1.54 0.46
N ASN A 43 -4.08 -0.77 -0.25
CA ASN A 43 -2.63 -0.87 -0.12
C ASN A 43 -2.15 -0.63 1.31
N LEU A 44 -2.74 0.36 2.01
CA LEU A 44 -2.40 0.67 3.38
C LEU A 44 -2.97 -0.34 4.38
N ALA A 45 -4.18 -0.84 4.12
CA ALA A 45 -4.84 -1.86 4.94
C ALA A 45 -4.04 -3.16 4.94
N ASP A 46 -3.52 -3.58 3.77
CA ASP A 46 -2.65 -4.76 3.65
C ASP A 46 -1.37 -4.62 4.49
N ILE A 47 -0.75 -3.43 4.48
CA ILE A 47 0.45 -3.15 5.29
C ILE A 47 0.11 -3.16 6.80
N ALA A 48 -1.07 -2.64 7.16
CA ALA A 48 -1.55 -2.57 8.54
C ALA A 48 -2.19 -3.87 9.06
N ASN A 49 -2.27 -4.93 8.23
CA ASN A 49 -3.02 -6.17 8.52
C ASN A 49 -4.51 -5.94 8.86
N ILE A 50 -5.15 -4.97 8.19
CA ILE A 50 -6.59 -4.72 8.29
C ILE A 50 -7.27 -5.41 7.10
N LYS A 51 -8.26 -6.27 7.38
CA LYS A 51 -9.01 -6.99 6.36
C LYS A 51 -10.16 -6.12 5.82
N VAL A 52 -10.19 -5.93 4.51
CA VAL A 52 -11.39 -5.41 3.82
C VAL A 52 -12.32 -6.59 3.53
N GLU A 53 -13.39 -6.72 4.31
CA GLU A 53 -14.27 -7.88 4.25
C GLU A 53 -15.26 -7.83 3.08
N SER A 54 -15.77 -6.63 2.80
CA SER A 54 -16.66 -6.38 1.67
C SER A 54 -16.46 -4.97 1.14
N ILE A 55 -16.74 -4.79 -0.15
CA ILE A 55 -16.66 -3.51 -0.87
C ILE A 55 -18.01 -3.28 -1.53
N ILE A 56 -18.70 -2.22 -1.12
CA ILE A 56 -19.95 -1.79 -1.71
C ILE A 56 -19.66 -0.61 -2.63
N ARG A 57 -20.01 -0.77 -3.90
CA ARG A 57 -19.87 0.28 -4.91
C ARG A 57 -21.25 0.85 -5.22
N TYR A 58 -21.34 2.18 -5.29
CA TYR A 58 -22.56 2.85 -5.70
C TYR A 58 -22.32 3.78 -6.90
N GLU A 59 -23.36 4.04 -7.68
CA GLU A 59 -23.30 4.99 -8.79
C GLU A 59 -23.64 6.41 -8.30
N PRO A 60 -22.80 7.43 -8.57
CA PRO A 60 -23.07 8.80 -8.16
C PRO A 60 -24.43 9.32 -8.66
N SER A 61 -25.04 10.23 -7.91
CA SER A 61 -26.38 10.81 -8.16
C SER A 61 -27.56 9.84 -8.01
N VAL A 62 -27.33 8.53 -8.09
CA VAL A 62 -28.36 7.49 -7.85
C VAL A 62 -27.79 6.40 -6.92
N PRO A 63 -27.43 6.73 -5.67
CA PRO A 63 -26.84 5.76 -4.75
C PRO A 63 -27.92 4.82 -4.21
N SER A 64 -28.21 3.72 -4.91
CA SER A 64 -29.06 2.64 -4.42
C SER A 64 -28.17 1.52 -3.87
N ILE A 65 -27.97 1.48 -2.56
CA ILE A 65 -27.12 0.46 -1.89
C ILE A 65 -27.90 -0.38 -0.88
N GLU A 66 -29.22 -0.25 -0.85
CA GLU A 66 -30.05 -0.88 0.19
C GLU A 66 -29.97 -2.41 0.18
N ASN A 67 -29.87 -3.03 -1.00
CA ASN A 67 -29.75 -4.48 -1.14
C ASN A 67 -28.39 -4.97 -0.63
N GLU A 68 -27.33 -4.27 -1.00
CA GLU A 68 -25.95 -4.54 -0.61
C GLU A 68 -25.76 -4.35 0.90
N LEU A 69 -26.37 -3.32 1.49
CA LEU A 69 -26.38 -3.11 2.93
C LEU A 69 -27.10 -4.26 3.66
N ASN A 70 -28.22 -4.74 3.12
CA ASN A 70 -28.96 -5.88 3.68
C ASN A 70 -28.17 -7.19 3.62
N GLU A 71 -27.51 -7.45 2.50
CA GLU A 71 -26.64 -8.61 2.31
C GLU A 71 -25.50 -8.59 3.33
N VAL A 72 -24.76 -7.47 3.41
CA VAL A 72 -23.64 -7.32 4.35
C VAL A 72 -24.11 -7.42 5.80
N LYS A 73 -25.26 -6.83 6.15
CA LYS A 73 -25.84 -6.92 7.49
C LYS A 73 -26.10 -8.38 7.91
N ARG A 74 -26.54 -9.22 6.97
CA ARG A 74 -26.84 -10.64 7.21
C ARG A 74 -25.62 -11.55 7.20
N GLU A 75 -24.69 -11.32 6.28
CA GLU A 75 -23.60 -12.26 5.99
C GLU A 75 -22.27 -11.94 6.68
N SER A 76 -22.07 -10.68 7.05
CA SER A 76 -20.84 -10.21 7.69
C SER A 76 -21.03 -10.07 9.20
N TYR A 77 -19.99 -10.41 9.96
CA TYR A 77 -19.90 -10.10 11.39
C TYR A 77 -19.24 -8.73 11.63
N CYS A 78 -18.64 -8.12 10.61
CA CYS A 78 -18.08 -6.78 10.70
C CYS A 78 -19.20 -5.75 10.85
N ARG A 79 -19.00 -4.79 11.75
CA ARG A 79 -19.90 -3.65 11.98
C ARG A 79 -19.20 -2.30 11.84
N VAL A 80 -17.98 -2.31 11.30
CA VAL A 80 -17.19 -1.11 11.03
C VAL A 80 -17.28 -0.77 9.55
N PHE A 81 -17.83 0.41 9.26
CA PHE A 81 -18.09 0.88 7.91
C PHE A 81 -17.29 2.15 7.61
N LEU A 82 -16.65 2.16 6.44
CA LEU A 82 -16.00 3.35 5.87
C LEU A 82 -16.84 3.83 4.69
N LEU A 83 -17.23 5.10 4.69
CA LEU A 83 -18.00 5.71 3.61
C LEU A 83 -17.20 6.84 2.96
N TYR A 84 -16.86 6.64 1.69
CA TYR A 84 -16.47 7.72 0.79
C TYR A 84 -17.67 8.10 -0.07
N ALA A 85 -18.21 9.30 0.15
CA ALA A 85 -19.29 9.84 -0.68
C ALA A 85 -19.28 11.37 -0.73
N ASN A 86 -19.78 11.91 -1.84
CA ASN A 86 -20.07 13.33 -1.98
C ASN A 86 -21.27 13.74 -1.12
N ARG A 87 -21.41 15.04 -0.82
CA ARG A 87 -22.46 15.58 0.06
C ARG A 87 -23.88 15.08 -0.26
N GLU A 88 -24.30 15.14 -1.52
CA GLU A 88 -25.66 14.76 -1.92
C GLU A 88 -25.88 13.24 -1.91
N ASP A 89 -24.87 12.46 -2.30
CA ASP A 89 -24.95 11.00 -2.26
C ASP A 89 -24.95 10.49 -0.82
N ALA A 90 -24.08 11.07 0.04
CA ALA A 90 -24.03 10.79 1.46
C ALA A 90 -25.37 11.05 2.14
N ARG A 91 -26.08 12.12 1.74
CA ARG A 91 -27.43 12.40 2.24
C ARG A 91 -28.40 11.25 1.97
N SER A 92 -28.42 10.72 0.75
CA SER A 92 -29.27 9.58 0.37
C SER A 92 -28.84 8.29 1.08
N ILE A 93 -27.53 8.03 1.15
CA ILE A 93 -26.96 6.86 1.82
C ILE A 93 -27.30 6.86 3.31
N PHE A 94 -27.18 7.99 4.00
CA PHE A 94 -27.55 8.10 5.40
C PHE A 94 -29.04 7.81 5.63
N GLN A 95 -29.94 8.19 4.70
CA GLN A 95 -31.36 7.82 4.80
C GLN A 95 -31.57 6.30 4.77
N GLN A 96 -30.85 5.59 3.90
CA GLN A 96 -30.90 4.13 3.81
C GLN A 96 -30.31 3.45 5.05
N ILE A 97 -29.22 4.01 5.61
CA ILE A 97 -28.62 3.49 6.85
C ILE A 97 -29.60 3.63 8.04
N TYR A 98 -30.37 4.72 8.11
CA TYR A 98 -31.43 4.86 9.11
C TYR A 98 -32.58 3.86 8.90
N SER A 99 -33.06 3.65 7.67
CA SER A 99 -34.13 2.67 7.40
C SER A 99 -33.70 1.25 7.75
N GLN A 100 -32.42 0.93 7.56
CA GLN A 100 -31.84 -0.37 7.87
C GLN A 100 -31.39 -0.53 9.33
N GLN A 101 -31.66 0.45 10.21
CA GLN A 101 -31.24 0.43 11.62
C GLN A 101 -29.74 0.18 11.80
N MET A 102 -28.91 0.65 10.86
CA MET A 102 -27.45 0.50 10.93
C MET A 102 -26.79 1.65 11.73
N THR A 103 -27.59 2.36 12.52
CA THR A 103 -27.16 3.40 13.48
C THR A 103 -27.32 2.93 14.93
N GLU A 104 -27.66 1.65 15.11
CA GLU A 104 -27.73 1.00 16.41
C GLU A 104 -26.35 0.91 17.08
N PRO A 105 -26.27 0.71 18.40
CA PRO A 105 -25.02 0.80 19.16
C PRO A 105 -23.91 -0.19 18.78
N GLU A 106 -24.18 -1.18 17.94
CA GLU A 106 -23.19 -2.14 17.45
C GLU A 106 -22.38 -1.64 16.25
N TYR A 107 -22.82 -0.55 15.59
CA TYR A 107 -22.24 -0.05 14.35
C TYR A 107 -21.22 1.07 14.59
N VAL A 108 -20.18 1.10 13.76
CA VAL A 108 -19.18 2.15 13.72
C VAL A 108 -19.08 2.70 12.31
N TRP A 109 -19.15 4.03 12.19
CA TRP A 109 -19.12 4.72 10.89
C TRP A 109 -17.97 5.73 10.86
N LEU A 110 -17.08 5.52 9.90
CA LEU A 110 -16.01 6.44 9.51
C LEU A 110 -16.38 7.02 8.15
N VAL A 111 -16.45 8.35 8.04
CA VAL A 111 -16.91 9.01 6.81
C VAL A 111 -15.89 10.01 6.28
N SER A 112 -15.95 10.29 4.97
CA SER A 112 -15.12 11.31 4.34
C SER A 112 -15.55 12.73 4.72
N GLU A 113 -14.67 13.68 4.48
CA GLU A 113 -14.94 15.12 4.66
C GLU A 113 -16.15 15.58 3.84
N GLN A 114 -16.31 15.09 2.63
CA GLN A 114 -17.43 15.45 1.76
C GLN A 114 -18.76 14.94 2.33
N SER A 115 -18.75 13.75 2.95
CA SER A 115 -19.91 13.17 3.64
C SER A 115 -20.27 13.92 4.92
N LEU A 116 -19.28 14.54 5.57
CA LEU A 116 -19.49 15.42 6.73
C LEU A 116 -20.29 16.67 6.37
N GLU A 117 -20.41 17.08 5.12
CA GLU A 117 -21.23 18.25 4.76
C GLU A 117 -22.74 17.94 4.65
N ALA A 118 -23.13 16.67 4.72
CA ALA A 118 -24.54 16.29 4.66
C ALA A 118 -25.31 16.77 5.90
N ILE A 119 -26.61 17.02 5.74
CA ILE A 119 -27.44 17.58 6.83
C ILE A 119 -27.89 16.49 7.82
N ASN A 120 -28.16 15.28 7.33
CA ASN A 120 -28.75 14.16 8.07
C ASN A 120 -27.71 13.16 8.61
N ARG A 121 -26.54 13.65 9.01
CA ARG A 121 -25.44 12.82 9.52
C ARG A 121 -25.87 12.03 10.76
N PRO A 122 -25.61 10.71 10.81
CA PRO A 122 -25.88 9.91 12.00
C PRO A 122 -25.10 10.36 13.24
N ASN A 123 -25.72 10.18 14.41
CA ASN A 123 -25.05 10.41 15.68
C ASN A 123 -23.94 9.38 15.90
N GLY A 124 -22.83 9.83 16.47
CA GLY A 124 -21.66 9.02 16.78
C GLY A 124 -20.77 8.68 15.58
N VAL A 125 -21.06 9.24 14.40
CA VAL A 125 -20.19 9.13 13.23
C VAL A 125 -18.86 9.84 13.49
N LEU A 126 -17.79 9.21 13.03
CA LEU A 126 -16.46 9.77 12.98
C LEU A 126 -16.18 10.26 11.56
N ALA A 127 -15.77 11.51 11.43
CA ALA A 127 -15.50 12.16 10.15
C ALA A 127 -14.13 12.82 10.15
N LEU A 128 -13.62 13.05 8.95
CA LEU A 128 -12.39 13.78 8.73
C LEU A 128 -12.71 15.19 8.26
N ARG A 129 -11.84 16.14 8.61
CA ARG A 129 -11.82 17.48 8.02
C ARG A 129 -10.38 17.83 7.73
N LEU A 130 -10.09 18.23 6.50
CA LEU A 130 -8.80 18.82 6.20
C LEU A 130 -8.69 20.11 7.00
N ASN A 131 -7.58 20.29 7.72
CA ASN A 131 -7.31 21.54 8.41
C ASN A 131 -6.94 22.60 7.37
N SER A 132 -7.96 23.08 6.67
CA SER A 132 -7.84 24.10 5.64
C SER A 132 -7.76 25.44 6.35
N VAL A 133 -6.53 25.86 6.62
CA VAL A 133 -6.25 27.26 6.96
C VAL A 133 -6.65 28.13 5.76
N ASN A 134 -7.24 29.30 6.03
CA ASN A 134 -7.71 30.31 5.09
C ASN A 134 -7.06 30.28 3.69
N GLU A 135 -7.84 30.54 2.64
CA GLU A 135 -7.34 30.63 1.25
C GLU A 135 -6.10 31.54 1.12
N SER A 136 -6.05 32.62 1.90
CA SER A 136 -4.88 33.52 1.98
C SER A 136 -3.59 32.81 2.38
N SER A 137 -3.64 31.90 3.36
CA SER A 137 -2.49 31.12 3.83
C SER A 137 -2.04 30.12 2.77
N MET A 138 -2.99 29.49 2.07
CA MET A 138 -2.66 28.62 0.93
C MET A 138 -1.98 29.39 -0.20
N ILE A 139 -2.44 30.61 -0.50
CA ILE A 139 -1.80 31.48 -1.49
C ILE A 139 -0.39 31.85 -1.04
N GLY A 140 -0.20 32.23 0.22
CA GLY A 140 1.11 32.55 0.81
C GLY A 140 2.10 31.40 0.65
N ASP A 141 1.70 30.19 1.06
CA ASP A 141 2.51 28.99 0.91
C ASP A 141 2.79 28.64 -0.56
N THR A 142 1.84 28.87 -1.45
CA THR A 142 2.01 28.65 -2.91
C THR A 142 3.07 29.57 -3.49
N VAL A 143 3.02 30.86 -3.15
CA VAL A 143 4.02 31.83 -3.59
C VAL A 143 5.39 31.46 -3.03
N GLN A 144 5.47 30.98 -1.79
CA GLN A 144 6.73 30.55 -1.19
C GLN A 144 7.32 29.32 -1.90
N VAL A 145 6.50 28.31 -2.26
CA VAL A 145 6.93 27.16 -3.07
C VAL A 145 7.52 27.64 -4.40
N LEU A 146 6.79 28.51 -5.11
CA LEU A 146 7.23 29.05 -6.40
C LEU A 146 8.54 29.82 -6.28
N ALA A 147 8.65 30.71 -5.29
CA ALA A 147 9.84 31.53 -5.06
C ALA A 147 11.07 30.68 -4.73
N ASN A 148 10.93 29.69 -3.85
CA ASN A 148 12.04 28.79 -3.50
C ASN A 148 12.47 27.94 -4.69
N ALA A 149 11.52 27.40 -5.47
CA ALA A 149 11.82 26.59 -6.64
C ALA A 149 12.49 27.42 -7.76
N LEU A 150 12.00 28.63 -8.02
CA LEU A 150 12.59 29.53 -9.02
C LEU A 150 14.00 29.94 -8.62
N LYS A 151 14.22 30.28 -7.35
CA LYS A 151 15.55 30.62 -6.82
C LYS A 151 16.53 29.46 -7.01
N GLN A 152 16.14 28.25 -6.59
CA GLN A 152 16.98 27.06 -6.78
C GLN A 152 17.25 26.75 -8.25
N MET A 153 16.27 26.94 -9.13
CA MET A 153 16.46 26.71 -10.57
C MET A 153 17.38 27.75 -11.20
N TYR A 154 17.24 29.03 -10.83
CA TYR A 154 18.07 30.13 -11.32
C TYR A 154 19.54 29.93 -10.97
N ASP A 155 19.83 29.41 -9.79
CA ASP A 155 21.20 29.18 -9.33
C ASP A 155 21.86 27.96 -10.01
N ASN A 156 21.09 27.02 -10.55
CA ASN A 156 21.60 25.70 -11.00
C ASN A 156 21.39 25.38 -12.49
N GLU A 157 20.58 26.15 -13.23
CA GLU A 157 20.19 25.83 -14.60
C GLU A 157 20.25 27.05 -15.53
N ASN A 158 20.54 26.81 -16.81
CA ASN A 158 20.38 27.82 -17.86
C ASN A 158 18.91 27.90 -18.29
N ILE A 159 18.21 28.97 -17.86
CA ILE A 159 16.77 29.12 -18.06
C ILE A 159 16.46 29.67 -19.46
N THR A 160 15.66 28.92 -20.22
CA THR A 160 15.09 29.38 -21.49
C THR A 160 13.75 30.08 -21.27
N VAL A 161 13.42 31.05 -22.13
CA VAL A 161 12.16 31.79 -22.04
C VAL A 161 10.99 30.87 -22.44
N PRO A 162 9.89 30.83 -21.66
CA PRO A 162 8.71 30.06 -22.04
C PRO A 162 8.10 30.61 -23.35
N PRO A 163 7.46 29.75 -24.18
CA PRO A 163 6.75 30.18 -25.37
C PRO A 163 5.68 31.22 -25.04
N THR A 164 5.58 32.27 -25.85
CA THR A 164 4.60 33.34 -25.68
C THR A 164 3.25 33.06 -26.34
N ASP A 165 3.18 32.04 -27.21
CA ASP A 165 2.00 31.69 -27.99
C ASP A 165 1.80 30.16 -28.12
N CYS A 166 0.55 29.76 -28.33
CA CYS A 166 0.14 28.36 -28.43
C CYS A 166 0.24 27.76 -29.85
N GLY A 167 0.67 28.54 -30.85
CA GLY A 167 0.57 28.16 -32.27
C GLY A 167 1.47 27.00 -32.71
N LYS A 168 2.52 26.67 -31.94
CA LYS A 168 3.54 25.67 -32.29
C LYS A 168 3.90 24.72 -31.14
N ILE A 169 2.92 24.36 -30.31
CA ILE A 169 3.11 23.54 -29.09
C ILE A 169 3.74 22.16 -29.38
N SER A 170 3.47 21.56 -30.54
CA SER A 170 4.02 20.25 -30.91
C SER A 170 5.53 20.26 -31.23
N ILE A 171 6.12 21.43 -31.51
CA ILE A 171 7.53 21.58 -31.91
C ILE A 171 8.35 22.25 -30.79
N ASN A 172 7.74 23.16 -30.01
CA ASN A 172 8.44 23.98 -29.02
C ASN A 172 7.98 23.67 -27.59
N LYS A 173 8.21 22.44 -27.11
CA LYS A 173 8.03 22.13 -25.69
C LYS A 173 9.06 22.89 -24.86
N TRP A 174 8.61 23.57 -23.82
CA TRP A 174 9.51 24.30 -22.93
C TRP A 174 10.31 23.31 -22.06
N GLU A 175 11.52 22.98 -22.49
CA GLU A 175 12.40 22.01 -21.81
C GLU A 175 12.70 22.42 -20.37
N THR A 176 12.97 23.71 -20.14
CA THR A 176 13.19 24.24 -18.78
C THR A 176 11.93 24.10 -17.92
N GLY A 177 10.73 24.12 -18.50
CA GLY A 177 9.48 23.91 -17.77
C GLY A 177 9.39 22.53 -17.12
N ILE A 178 9.89 21.49 -17.78
CA ILE A 178 9.92 20.11 -17.23
C ILE A 178 10.86 20.06 -16.02
N LYS A 179 12.03 20.71 -16.12
CA LYS A 179 12.97 20.84 -15.00
C LYS A 179 12.35 21.64 -13.85
N PHE A 180 11.62 22.71 -14.15
CA PHE A 180 10.96 23.54 -13.14
C PHE A 180 9.96 22.74 -12.31
N VAL A 181 9.17 21.86 -12.93
CA VAL A 181 8.27 20.95 -12.19
C VAL A 181 9.03 20.06 -11.20
N LYS A 182 10.25 19.61 -11.54
CA LYS A 182 11.10 18.85 -10.60
C LYS A 182 11.54 19.70 -9.41
N TYR A 183 11.93 20.96 -9.63
CA TYR A 183 12.25 21.87 -8.53
C TYR A 183 11.03 22.15 -7.65
N LEU A 184 9.83 22.29 -8.22
CA LEU A 184 8.59 22.45 -7.44
C LEU A 184 8.32 21.25 -6.53
N LYS A 185 8.42 20.03 -7.07
CA LYS A 185 8.18 18.79 -6.30
C LYS A 185 9.21 18.58 -5.19
N ASN A 186 10.44 19.07 -5.35
CA ASN A 186 11.50 18.94 -4.35
C ASN A 186 11.42 19.97 -3.21
N GLN A 187 10.44 20.89 -3.23
CA GLN A 187 10.29 21.87 -2.16
C GLN A 187 9.77 21.20 -0.88
N THR A 188 10.49 21.40 0.23
CA THR A 188 10.06 20.97 1.56
C THR A 188 10.32 22.05 2.60
N PHE A 189 9.28 22.50 3.28
CA PHE A 189 9.38 23.50 4.35
C PHE A 189 8.12 23.49 5.22
N SER A 190 8.12 24.27 6.30
CA SER A 190 6.94 24.48 7.13
C SER A 190 6.33 25.83 6.78
N GLY A 191 5.10 25.80 6.24
CA GLY A 191 4.32 26.99 5.88
C GLY A 191 3.19 27.26 6.87
N GLU A 192 2.31 28.19 6.53
CA GLU A 192 1.13 28.53 7.34
C GLU A 192 0.11 27.39 7.38
N THR A 193 0.02 26.59 6.30
CA THR A 193 -0.87 25.44 6.21
C THR A 193 -0.26 24.14 6.75
N GLY A 194 0.88 24.21 7.46
CA GLY A 194 1.58 23.06 8.02
C GLY A 194 2.84 22.67 7.23
N ARG A 195 3.27 21.41 7.39
CA ARG A 195 4.44 20.89 6.66
C ARG A 195 4.06 20.73 5.18
N ILE A 196 4.91 21.22 4.29
CA ILE A 196 4.72 21.13 2.83
C ILE A 196 5.78 20.20 2.29
N ALA A 197 5.31 19.20 1.54
CA ALA A 197 6.09 18.28 0.74
C ALA A 197 5.20 17.75 -0.38
N PHE A 198 5.81 17.22 -1.43
CA PHE A 198 5.09 16.66 -2.58
C PHE A 198 5.56 15.24 -2.87
N ASP A 199 4.66 14.43 -3.42
CA ASP A 199 5.03 13.12 -3.94
C ASP A 199 5.58 13.20 -5.38
N GLU A 200 5.83 12.03 -5.97
CA GLU A 200 6.32 11.92 -7.34
C GLU A 200 5.32 12.43 -8.39
N PHE A 201 4.02 12.45 -8.09
CA PHE A 201 2.96 12.95 -8.96
C PHE A 201 2.80 14.47 -8.82
N GLY A 202 3.22 15.05 -7.69
CA GLY A 202 3.06 16.46 -7.35
C GLY A 202 1.90 16.73 -6.40
N ASP A 203 1.32 15.68 -5.82
CA ASP A 203 0.28 15.78 -4.81
C ASP A 203 0.88 16.17 -3.47
N ARG A 204 0.12 16.97 -2.71
CA ARG A 204 0.59 17.44 -1.41
C ARG A 204 0.59 16.30 -0.40
N LEU A 205 1.74 16.11 0.25
CA LEU A 205 1.92 15.20 1.39
C LEU A 205 1.81 15.98 2.71
N LEU A 206 1.68 15.22 3.80
CA LEU A 206 1.77 15.73 5.19
C LEU A 206 0.72 16.81 5.51
N SER A 207 -0.48 16.66 4.96
CA SER A 207 -1.58 17.58 5.27
C SER A 207 -2.18 17.25 6.64
N ASP A 208 -2.46 18.29 7.41
CA ASP A 208 -3.06 18.17 8.74
C ASP A 208 -4.57 17.90 8.63
N TYR A 209 -5.09 16.95 9.41
CA TYR A 209 -6.52 16.65 9.49
C TYR A 209 -7.03 16.77 10.93
N GLU A 210 -8.28 17.19 11.07
CA GLU A 210 -9.05 17.12 12.32
C GLU A 210 -9.99 15.92 12.27
N ILE A 211 -10.11 15.24 13.40
CA ILE A 211 -11.03 14.12 13.57
C ILE A 211 -12.24 14.65 14.33
N ILE A 212 -13.41 14.50 13.71
CA ILE A 212 -14.66 15.07 14.17
C ILE A 212 -15.61 13.95 14.55
N ASN A 213 -16.23 14.08 15.71
CA ASN A 213 -17.32 13.23 16.15
C ASN A 213 -18.62 14.03 16.13
N ILE A 214 -19.67 13.43 15.57
CA ILE A 214 -21.01 14.01 15.58
C ILE A 214 -21.72 13.61 16.87
N ASN A 215 -22.09 14.60 17.69
CA ASN A 215 -22.88 14.40 18.90
C ASN A 215 -24.15 15.25 18.83
N ASN A 216 -25.31 14.61 18.72
CA ASN A 216 -26.63 15.23 18.62
C ASN A 216 -26.68 16.34 17.56
N GLY A 217 -26.10 16.07 16.39
CA GLY A 217 -26.02 16.99 15.25
C GLY A 217 -24.93 18.05 15.33
N LYS A 218 -24.21 18.17 16.46
CA LYS A 218 -23.07 19.08 16.63
C LYS A 218 -21.77 18.37 16.35
N GLU A 219 -20.85 19.12 15.75
CA GLU A 219 -19.49 18.67 15.50
C GLU A 219 -18.61 18.93 16.71
N LYS A 220 -17.86 17.92 17.13
CA LYS A 220 -16.85 18.05 18.17
C LYS A 220 -15.53 17.51 17.64
N VAL A 221 -14.50 18.33 17.68
CA VAL A 221 -13.12 17.89 17.36
C VAL A 221 -12.63 17.03 18.53
N ILE A 222 -12.25 15.78 18.24
CA ILE A 222 -11.82 14.77 19.22
C ILE A 222 -10.37 14.32 19.01
N GLY A 223 -9.75 14.78 17.93
CA GLY A 223 -8.36 14.44 17.62
C GLY A 223 -7.80 15.25 16.47
N LYS A 224 -6.48 15.16 16.30
CA LYS A 224 -5.75 15.76 15.19
C LYS A 224 -4.74 14.76 14.63
N TYR A 225 -4.65 14.70 13.31
CA TYR A 225 -3.60 14.00 12.58
C TYR A 225 -2.68 15.04 11.95
N SER A 226 -1.44 15.14 12.43
CA SER A 226 -0.52 16.20 11.99
C SER A 226 0.93 15.75 12.02
N PHE A 227 1.79 16.46 11.30
CA PHE A 227 3.22 16.14 11.28
C PHE A 227 3.87 16.41 12.65
N SER A 228 4.47 15.39 13.24
CA SER A 228 5.20 15.51 14.49
C SER A 228 6.70 15.63 14.23
N ASN A 229 7.28 16.78 14.62
CA ASN A 229 8.70 17.05 14.46
C ASN A 229 9.59 16.14 15.33
N ALA A 230 9.06 15.56 16.41
CA ALA A 230 9.83 14.69 17.30
C ALA A 230 10.09 13.31 16.67
N ILE A 231 9.09 12.77 15.96
CA ILE A 231 9.15 11.45 15.31
C ILE A 231 9.36 11.54 13.80
N MET A 232 9.40 12.76 13.26
CA MET A 232 9.58 13.06 11.83
C MET A 232 8.58 12.32 10.93
N LYS A 233 7.35 12.14 11.39
CA LYS A 233 6.25 11.49 10.68
C LYS A 233 4.90 12.09 11.07
N MET A 234 3.87 11.77 10.29
CA MET A 234 2.49 12.06 10.68
C MET A 234 2.11 11.23 11.91
N ASP A 235 1.39 11.85 12.84
CA ASP A 235 0.97 11.24 14.10
C ASP A 235 -0.50 11.53 14.37
N LEU A 236 -1.22 10.51 14.82
CA LEU A 236 -2.62 10.61 15.22
C LEU A 236 -2.74 10.80 16.72
N ASN A 237 -3.13 12.00 17.15
CA ASN A 237 -3.54 12.25 18.53
C ASN A 237 -5.06 12.20 18.63
N LEU A 238 -5.60 11.08 19.14
CA LEU A 238 -7.03 10.83 19.26
C LEU A 238 -7.44 10.64 20.73
N ASN A 239 -8.41 11.44 21.19
CA ASN A 239 -8.98 11.30 22.53
C ASN A 239 -10.19 10.36 22.50
N VAL A 240 -9.93 9.06 22.70
CA VAL A 240 -10.94 7.98 22.61
C VAL A 240 -12.05 8.13 23.66
N GLU A 241 -11.74 8.67 24.84
CA GLU A 241 -12.70 8.84 25.94
C GLU A 241 -13.77 9.91 25.65
N GLN A 242 -13.50 10.81 24.69
CA GLN A 242 -14.43 11.86 24.30
C GLN A 242 -15.35 11.47 23.14
N ILE A 243 -15.17 10.28 22.57
CA ILE A 243 -15.96 9.78 21.44
C ILE A 243 -17.32 9.34 21.96
N VAL A 244 -18.37 9.87 21.35
CA VAL A 244 -19.71 9.32 21.49
C VAL A 244 -19.95 8.42 20.28
N TRP A 245 -20.36 7.18 20.55
CA TRP A 245 -20.66 6.19 19.52
C TRP A 245 -22.16 6.16 19.23
N PRO A 246 -22.60 5.51 18.13
CA PRO A 246 -24.01 5.29 17.87
C PRO A 246 -24.72 4.67 19.08
N GLY A 247 -25.99 5.03 19.30
CA GLY A 247 -26.71 4.67 20.53
C GLY A 247 -26.29 5.44 21.79
N ASN A 248 -25.48 6.50 21.66
CA ASN A 248 -24.99 7.34 22.77
C ASN A 248 -24.10 6.56 23.77
N LEU A 249 -23.33 5.60 23.27
CA LEU A 249 -22.33 4.89 24.06
C LEU A 249 -21.04 5.71 24.20
N THR A 250 -20.34 5.52 25.32
CA THR A 250 -19.02 6.13 25.58
C THR A 250 -17.87 5.16 25.31
N GLU A 251 -18.16 3.86 25.20
CA GLU A 251 -17.18 2.83 24.88
C GLU A 251 -17.30 2.37 23.42
N PRO A 252 -16.18 2.07 22.75
CA PRO A 252 -16.18 1.61 21.37
C PRO A 252 -16.96 0.30 21.18
N PRO A 253 -17.91 0.25 20.23
CA PRO A 253 -18.62 -0.99 19.90
C PRO A 253 -17.63 -2.09 19.50
N LEU A 254 -17.83 -3.30 20.02
CA LEU A 254 -17.08 -4.52 19.69
C LEU A 254 -15.61 -4.58 20.11
N ALA A 255 -15.10 -3.66 20.92
CA ALA A 255 -13.73 -3.79 21.44
C ALA A 255 -13.56 -4.94 22.46
N LYS A 256 -14.66 -5.47 23.00
CA LYS A 256 -14.65 -6.61 23.92
C LYS A 256 -15.90 -7.46 23.68
N LEU A 257 -15.74 -8.66 23.13
CA LEU A 257 -16.72 -9.72 23.37
C LEU A 257 -16.69 -9.96 24.89
N ASN A 258 -17.78 -9.66 25.59
CA ASN A 258 -17.84 -9.75 27.05
C ASN A 258 -18.10 -11.20 27.49
N PHE A 259 -17.17 -12.10 27.18
CA PHE A 259 -17.16 -13.47 27.70
C PHE A 259 -15.84 -13.75 28.41
N THR A 260 -15.92 -14.53 29.48
CA THR A 260 -14.77 -15.18 30.11
C THR A 260 -14.54 -16.52 29.44
N TYR A 261 -13.30 -16.98 29.41
CA TYR A 261 -12.92 -18.25 28.80
C TYR A 261 -11.96 -19.01 29.71
N ASP A 262 -12.07 -20.34 29.66
CA ASP A 262 -11.09 -21.25 30.24
C ASP A 262 -10.42 -21.99 29.07
N LEU A 263 -9.08 -21.94 29.00
CA LEU A 263 -8.32 -22.55 27.91
C LEU A 263 -7.85 -23.95 28.33
N GLU A 264 -8.23 -24.94 27.55
CA GLU A 264 -7.79 -26.32 27.69
C GLU A 264 -7.10 -26.81 26.42
N GLN A 265 -6.05 -27.62 26.59
CA GLN A 265 -5.38 -28.28 25.48
C GLN A 265 -6.05 -29.63 25.22
N VAL A 266 -6.30 -29.95 23.95
CA VAL A 266 -6.87 -31.24 23.56
C VAL A 266 -6.03 -32.42 24.08
N GLU A 267 -6.69 -33.41 24.66
CA GLU A 267 -6.04 -34.53 25.36
C GLU A 267 -5.14 -35.38 24.44
N ASP A 268 -5.56 -35.61 23.19
CA ASP A 268 -4.88 -36.49 22.23
C ASP A 268 -3.85 -35.76 21.34
N GLY A 269 -3.78 -34.43 21.41
CA GLY A 269 -2.90 -33.60 20.58
C GLY A 269 -3.23 -33.58 19.09
N GLN A 270 -4.41 -34.07 18.67
CA GLN A 270 -4.79 -34.18 17.26
C GLN A 270 -5.77 -33.09 16.82
N TYR A 271 -5.74 -32.75 15.52
CA TYR A 271 -6.71 -31.81 14.94
C TYR A 271 -8.11 -32.42 14.77
N GLY A 272 -8.17 -33.73 14.54
CA GLY A 272 -9.41 -34.50 14.42
C GLY A 272 -9.58 -35.18 13.07
N THR A 273 -9.71 -36.50 13.16
CA THR A 273 -10.02 -37.46 12.09
C THR A 273 -11.23 -38.26 12.55
N TYR A 274 -12.00 -38.84 11.63
CA TYR A 274 -13.04 -39.78 11.99
C TYR A 274 -12.65 -41.22 11.65
N ASP A 275 -13.02 -42.13 12.53
CA ASP A 275 -12.98 -43.58 12.28
C ASP A 275 -14.40 -44.14 12.31
N PHE A 276 -14.63 -45.24 11.59
CA PHE A 276 -15.90 -45.96 11.65
C PHE A 276 -15.85 -47.02 12.73
N MET A 277 -16.59 -46.80 13.82
CA MET A 277 -16.77 -47.78 14.89
C MET A 277 -18.23 -48.21 14.92
N ASN A 278 -18.49 -49.52 14.76
CA ASN A 278 -19.85 -50.09 14.75
C ASN A 278 -20.81 -49.37 13.78
N GLY A 279 -20.31 -48.98 12.60
CA GLY A 279 -21.10 -48.27 11.58
C GLY A 279 -21.35 -46.79 11.84
N THR A 280 -20.84 -46.24 12.95
CA THR A 280 -20.99 -44.83 13.33
C THR A 280 -19.65 -44.10 13.19
N LYS A 281 -19.67 -42.86 12.69
CA LYS A 281 -18.48 -42.00 12.62
C LYS A 281 -18.14 -41.48 14.02
N VAL A 282 -16.96 -41.82 14.51
CA VAL A 282 -16.42 -41.35 15.79
C VAL A 282 -15.30 -40.37 15.49
N TRP A 283 -15.37 -39.15 16.03
CA TRP A 283 -14.41 -38.07 15.77
C TRP A 283 -13.38 -37.99 16.90
N SER A 284 -12.10 -37.86 16.55
CA SER A 284 -11.01 -37.58 17.49
C SER A 284 -10.60 -36.12 17.47
N GLY A 285 -9.62 -35.74 18.30
CA GLY A 285 -8.99 -34.44 18.29
C GLY A 285 -9.92 -33.27 18.60
N LEU A 286 -9.49 -32.08 18.16
CA LEU A 286 -10.24 -30.84 18.33
C LEU A 286 -11.66 -30.92 17.75
N VAL A 287 -11.85 -31.63 16.64
CA VAL A 287 -13.20 -31.85 16.08
C VAL A 287 -14.06 -32.70 17.02
N GLY A 288 -13.49 -33.75 17.61
CA GLY A 288 -14.17 -34.58 18.61
C GLY A 288 -14.60 -33.78 19.85
N GLU A 289 -13.74 -32.90 20.35
CA GLU A 289 -14.09 -32.02 21.49
C GLU A 289 -15.35 -31.18 21.23
N LEU A 290 -15.49 -30.63 20.03
CA LEU A 290 -16.68 -29.87 19.63
C LEU A 290 -17.90 -30.76 19.44
N VAL A 291 -17.75 -31.89 18.72
CA VAL A 291 -18.85 -32.82 18.43
C VAL A 291 -19.45 -33.41 19.70
N TYR A 292 -18.61 -33.71 20.70
CA TYR A 292 -19.03 -34.25 21.99
C TYR A 292 -19.35 -33.18 23.04
N LYS A 293 -19.33 -31.90 22.67
CA LYS A 293 -19.63 -30.75 23.55
C LYS A 293 -18.75 -30.69 24.80
N ARG A 294 -17.49 -31.11 24.66
CA ARG A 294 -16.45 -30.96 25.69
C ARG A 294 -15.77 -29.60 25.60
N GLY A 295 -15.75 -28.99 24.40
CA GLY A 295 -15.36 -27.61 24.19
C GLY A 295 -16.42 -26.84 23.39
N ASP A 296 -16.57 -25.55 23.68
CA ASP A 296 -17.50 -24.66 22.96
C ASP A 296 -16.88 -24.07 21.70
N MET A 297 -15.55 -23.90 21.68
CA MET A 297 -14.82 -23.29 20.57
C MET A 297 -13.43 -23.88 20.42
N VAL A 298 -12.99 -24.06 19.17
CA VAL A 298 -11.61 -24.43 18.86
C VAL A 298 -10.88 -23.22 18.27
N ALA A 299 -9.83 -22.78 18.95
CA ALA A 299 -8.91 -21.75 18.48
C ALA A 299 -7.57 -22.39 18.09
N ALA A 300 -7.49 -22.91 16.86
CA ALA A 300 -6.32 -23.61 16.34
C ALA A 300 -6.18 -23.40 14.81
N PRO A 301 -5.00 -23.67 14.21
CA PRO A 301 -4.84 -23.69 12.75
C PRO A 301 -5.51 -24.95 12.14
N LEU A 302 -6.83 -25.06 12.30
CA LEU A 302 -7.64 -26.18 11.83
C LEU A 302 -8.05 -25.96 10.37
N THR A 303 -7.60 -26.83 9.47
CA THR A 303 -7.99 -26.79 8.06
C THR A 303 -9.50 -27.06 7.91
N ALA A 304 -10.22 -26.13 7.29
CA ALA A 304 -11.60 -26.31 6.86
C ALA A 304 -11.66 -27.26 5.65
N ASN A 305 -12.43 -28.34 5.77
CA ASN A 305 -12.66 -29.29 4.68
C ASN A 305 -14.13 -29.75 4.69
N PRO A 306 -14.63 -30.36 3.59
CA PRO A 306 -16.04 -30.77 3.49
C PRO A 306 -16.46 -31.82 4.53
N GLU A 307 -15.54 -32.67 5.00
CA GLU A 307 -15.85 -33.73 5.96
C GLU A 307 -16.09 -33.15 7.37
N ARG A 308 -15.25 -32.22 7.81
CA ARG A 308 -15.40 -31.53 9.10
C ARG A 308 -16.57 -30.55 9.05
N GLY A 309 -16.76 -29.86 7.92
CA GLY A 309 -17.89 -28.93 7.73
C GLY A 309 -19.28 -29.57 7.77
N GLN A 310 -19.38 -30.90 7.78
CA GLN A 310 -20.65 -31.62 8.00
C GLN A 310 -21.04 -31.74 9.47
N VAL A 311 -20.08 -31.55 10.40
CA VAL A 311 -20.28 -31.79 11.84
C VAL A 311 -19.94 -30.59 12.71
N ILE A 312 -19.15 -29.65 12.19
CA ILE A 312 -18.79 -28.39 12.86
C ILE A 312 -18.92 -27.22 11.89
N ASP A 313 -19.22 -26.05 12.44
CA ASP A 313 -19.24 -24.80 11.69
C ASP A 313 -17.88 -24.09 11.79
N PHE A 314 -17.41 -23.57 10.66
CA PHE A 314 -16.18 -22.78 10.60
C PHE A 314 -16.51 -21.29 10.51
N SER A 315 -15.71 -20.47 11.18
CA SER A 315 -15.67 -19.03 10.92
C SER A 315 -15.15 -18.76 9.51
N LYS A 316 -15.24 -17.50 9.06
CA LYS A 316 -14.48 -17.07 7.87
C LYS A 316 -12.99 -17.37 8.09
N PRO A 317 -12.26 -17.83 7.05
CA PRO A 317 -10.83 -18.10 7.18
C PRO A 317 -10.07 -16.88 7.67
N PHE A 318 -9.25 -17.06 8.71
CA PHE A 318 -8.36 -16.04 9.23
C PHE A 318 -7.00 -16.02 8.51
N LYS A 319 -6.64 -17.11 7.81
CA LYS A 319 -5.41 -17.24 7.03
C LYS A 319 -5.65 -18.18 5.84
N TYR A 320 -5.15 -17.79 4.66
CA TYR A 320 -5.14 -18.63 3.46
C TYR A 320 -3.73 -19.19 3.27
N GLU A 321 -3.54 -20.49 3.45
CA GLU A 321 -2.28 -21.18 3.18
C GLU A 321 -2.51 -22.40 2.28
N GLY A 322 -1.53 -22.67 1.41
CA GLY A 322 -1.50 -23.85 0.55
C GLY A 322 -0.46 -24.86 1.00
N ILE A 323 -0.56 -26.09 0.49
CA ILE A 323 0.42 -27.16 0.76
C ILE A 323 1.70 -26.88 -0.03
N THR A 324 2.84 -26.85 0.65
CA THR A 324 4.16 -26.67 0.03
C THR A 324 5.10 -27.82 0.39
N ILE A 325 6.05 -28.14 -0.48
CA ILE A 325 7.05 -29.19 -0.25
C ILE A 325 8.33 -28.54 0.31
N LEU A 326 8.74 -28.98 1.49
CA LEU A 326 10.03 -28.60 2.06
C LEU A 326 11.11 -29.56 1.55
N GLN A 327 12.09 -29.04 0.82
CA GLN A 327 13.27 -29.80 0.38
C GLN A 327 14.55 -29.18 0.91
N LYS A 328 15.46 -30.03 1.41
CA LYS A 328 16.81 -29.59 1.77
C LYS A 328 17.55 -29.07 0.53
N ARG A 329 17.91 -27.78 0.53
CA ARG A 329 18.73 -27.18 -0.52
C ARG A 329 20.09 -27.87 -0.58
N GLN A 330 20.42 -28.46 -1.72
CA GLN A 330 21.73 -29.06 -1.96
C GLN A 330 22.71 -27.96 -2.43
N PRO A 331 23.81 -27.70 -1.72
CA PRO A 331 24.80 -26.72 -2.16
C PRO A 331 25.51 -27.23 -3.42
N ARG A 332 25.50 -26.44 -4.50
CA ARG A 332 26.34 -26.71 -5.68
C ARG A 332 27.78 -26.36 -5.34
N LYS A 333 28.66 -27.37 -5.23
CA LYS A 333 30.10 -27.15 -5.17
C LYS A 333 30.61 -26.93 -6.60
N ALA A 334 30.85 -25.69 -6.98
CA ALA A 334 31.58 -25.39 -8.20
C ALA A 334 33.07 -25.29 -7.85
N ALA A 335 33.90 -26.18 -8.40
CA ALA A 335 35.34 -26.04 -8.29
C ALA A 335 35.81 -25.06 -9.37
N LEU A 336 36.69 -24.10 -9.05
CA LEU A 336 37.26 -23.18 -10.04
C LEU A 336 38.02 -23.93 -11.16
N ALA A 337 38.58 -25.10 -10.85
CA ALA A 337 39.23 -25.98 -11.82
C ALA A 337 38.25 -26.64 -12.82
N SER A 338 36.94 -26.60 -12.57
CA SER A 338 35.93 -27.12 -13.51
C SER A 338 35.91 -26.39 -14.84
N PHE A 339 36.50 -25.19 -14.92
CA PHE A 339 36.67 -24.48 -16.20
C PHE A 339 37.67 -25.17 -17.14
N LEU A 340 38.67 -25.88 -16.61
CA LEU A 340 39.70 -26.57 -17.40
C LEU A 340 39.30 -28.01 -17.76
N GLN A 341 38.30 -28.58 -17.07
CA GLN A 341 37.77 -29.92 -17.32
C GLN A 341 37.25 -30.20 -18.75
N PRO A 342 36.73 -29.23 -19.53
CA PRO A 342 36.22 -29.49 -20.87
C PRO A 342 37.29 -29.93 -21.89
N PHE A 343 38.56 -29.64 -21.65
CA PHE A 343 39.66 -29.97 -22.57
C PHE A 343 40.69 -30.88 -21.89
N GLU A 344 41.24 -31.82 -22.64
CA GLU A 344 42.34 -32.66 -22.15
C GLU A 344 43.62 -31.83 -21.95
N ASN A 345 44.42 -32.19 -20.94
CA ASN A 345 45.72 -31.56 -20.66
C ASN A 345 46.65 -31.58 -21.89
N THR A 346 46.54 -32.61 -22.73
CA THR A 346 47.27 -32.76 -23.98
C THR A 346 46.98 -31.60 -24.95
N LEU A 347 45.71 -31.17 -25.04
CA LEU A 347 45.32 -30.09 -25.95
C LEU A 347 45.90 -28.75 -25.49
N TRP A 348 45.90 -28.49 -24.17
CA TRP A 348 46.55 -27.30 -23.61
C TRP A 348 48.06 -27.25 -23.88
N LEU A 349 48.74 -28.39 -23.73
CA LEU A 349 50.16 -28.49 -24.08
C LEU A 349 50.40 -28.27 -25.58
N LEU A 350 49.55 -28.83 -26.44
CA LEU A 350 49.64 -28.61 -27.89
C LEU A 350 49.43 -27.15 -28.30
N VAL A 351 48.50 -26.44 -27.66
CA VAL A 351 48.28 -25.01 -27.88
C VAL A 351 49.52 -24.20 -27.45
N LEU A 352 50.13 -24.51 -26.30
CA LEU A 352 51.37 -23.84 -25.90
C LEU A 352 52.50 -24.08 -26.88
N VAL A 353 52.69 -25.32 -27.35
CA VAL A 353 53.72 -25.65 -28.33
C VAL A 353 53.47 -24.95 -29.67
N SER A 354 52.23 -24.92 -30.15
CA SER A 354 51.90 -24.31 -31.45
C SER A 354 52.21 -22.80 -31.47
N VAL A 355 51.92 -22.09 -30.39
CA VAL A 355 52.24 -20.65 -30.25
C VAL A 355 53.76 -20.41 -30.40
N HIS A 356 54.59 -21.26 -29.78
CA HIS A 356 56.05 -21.14 -29.88
C HIS A 356 56.57 -21.46 -31.29
N VAL A 357 56.00 -22.49 -31.95
CA VAL A 357 56.37 -22.85 -33.32
C VAL A 357 56.03 -21.71 -34.29
N VAL A 358 54.84 -21.12 -34.17
CA VAL A 358 54.43 -19.96 -34.99
C VAL A 358 55.33 -18.75 -34.73
N ALA A 359 55.64 -18.44 -33.47
CA ALA A 359 56.53 -17.35 -33.12
C ALA A 359 57.95 -17.53 -33.71
N LEU A 360 58.50 -18.75 -33.63
CA LEU A 360 59.79 -19.08 -34.23
C LEU A 360 59.75 -18.96 -35.75
N ALA A 361 58.69 -19.46 -36.39
CA ALA A 361 58.52 -19.36 -37.84
C ALA A 361 58.46 -17.89 -38.29
N LEU A 362 57.67 -17.05 -37.59
CA LEU A 362 57.61 -15.61 -37.86
C LEU A 362 58.97 -14.94 -37.63
N TYR A 363 59.68 -15.27 -36.55
CA TYR A 363 61.02 -14.73 -36.29
C TYR A 363 62.03 -15.09 -37.40
N LEU A 364 62.02 -16.34 -37.88
CA LEU A 364 62.88 -16.78 -38.97
C LEU A 364 62.50 -16.08 -40.29
N LEU A 365 61.20 -16.00 -40.59
CA LEU A 365 60.71 -15.29 -41.78
C LEU A 365 61.12 -13.81 -41.77
N ASP A 366 61.01 -13.14 -40.62
CA ASP A 366 61.43 -11.76 -40.45
C ASP A 366 62.95 -11.60 -40.57
N ARG A 367 63.72 -12.50 -39.93
CA ARG A 367 65.18 -12.47 -39.96
C ARG A 367 65.80 -12.72 -41.34
N PHE A 368 65.19 -13.60 -42.14
CA PHE A 368 65.66 -13.95 -43.49
C PHE A 368 64.94 -13.19 -44.61
N SER A 369 64.02 -12.30 -44.27
CA SER A 369 63.37 -11.42 -45.24
C SER A 369 64.39 -10.42 -45.82
N PRO A 370 64.57 -10.37 -47.16
CA PRO A 370 65.49 -9.42 -47.80
C PRO A 370 65.05 -7.95 -47.71
N PHE A 371 63.89 -7.67 -47.09
CA PHE A 371 63.34 -6.32 -46.89
C PHE A 371 63.34 -5.84 -45.43
N GLY A 372 63.78 -6.65 -44.46
CA GLY A 372 63.79 -6.28 -43.03
C GLY A 372 64.83 -5.22 -42.64
N GLY A 373 65.77 -4.89 -43.53
CA GLY A 373 66.86 -3.95 -43.31
C GLY A 373 66.61 -2.49 -43.71
N PHE A 374 65.39 -2.11 -44.12
CA PHE A 374 65.08 -0.70 -44.39
C PHE A 374 64.66 0.02 -43.10
N LYS A 375 65.61 0.74 -42.49
CA LYS A 375 65.27 1.86 -41.62
C LYS A 375 64.55 2.91 -42.48
N MET A 376 63.22 2.93 -42.44
CA MET A 376 62.45 4.08 -42.90
C MET A 376 62.74 5.23 -41.93
N ALA A 377 63.25 6.33 -42.47
CA ALA A 377 63.46 7.58 -41.77
C ALA A 377 62.15 8.09 -41.17
N ASP A 378 62.27 8.82 -40.05
CA ASP A 378 61.19 9.39 -39.26
C ASP A 378 60.03 9.94 -40.10
N VAL A 379 58.90 9.23 -40.09
CA VAL A 379 57.60 9.78 -40.44
C VAL A 379 56.79 9.77 -39.16
N VAL A 380 56.64 10.95 -38.57
CA VAL A 380 55.69 11.23 -37.50
C VAL A 380 54.29 10.83 -37.98
N PRO A 381 53.62 9.85 -37.38
CA PRO A 381 52.21 9.64 -37.66
C PRO A 381 51.42 10.65 -36.83
N SER A 382 50.77 11.56 -37.53
CA SER A 382 49.66 12.34 -36.99
C SER A 382 48.58 11.40 -36.48
N ASP A 383 48.11 11.67 -35.27
CA ASP A 383 46.87 11.12 -34.70
C ASP A 383 45.75 11.15 -35.74
N GLU A 384 45.14 10.00 -36.02
CA GLU A 384 43.68 9.81 -36.02
C GLU A 384 43.30 8.42 -36.58
N GLY A 385 42.52 7.68 -35.79
CA GLY A 385 41.55 6.72 -36.32
C GLY A 385 41.87 5.24 -36.18
N ALA A 386 41.66 4.67 -35.00
CA ALA A 386 41.13 3.30 -34.88
C ALA A 386 40.54 2.99 -33.49
N LEU A 387 39.21 2.93 -33.44
CA LEU A 387 38.42 1.88 -32.78
C LEU A 387 38.54 1.74 -31.24
N ASN A 388 37.85 2.63 -30.51
CA ASN A 388 37.26 2.25 -29.23
C ASN A 388 35.87 1.64 -29.47
N LEU A 389 35.81 0.31 -29.48
CA LEU A 389 34.58 -0.46 -29.39
C LEU A 389 34.19 -0.56 -27.91
N SER A 390 33.16 0.17 -27.52
CA SER A 390 32.38 -0.11 -26.32
C SER A 390 30.93 -0.38 -26.72
N SER A 391 30.53 -1.63 -26.62
CA SER A 391 29.20 -2.03 -26.15
C SER A 391 29.34 -3.23 -25.25
#